data_AF-A0A0P7IDZ7-F1
#
_entry.id   AF-A0A0P7IDZ7-F1
#
_cell.length_a   1.000
_cell.length_b   1.000
_cell.length_c   1.000
_cell.angle_alpha   90.00
_cell.angle_beta   90.00
_cell.angle_gamma   90.00
#
_symmetry.space_group_name_H-M   'P 1'
#
loop_
_entity.id
_entity.type
_entity.pdbx_description
1 polymer ?
#
loop_
_entity_poly.entity_id
_entity_poly.type
_entity_poly.pdbx_seq_one_letter_code
_entity_poly.pdbx_strand_id
1 'polypeptide(L)'
;MCAPSEIIDFWVNDVGPDGWYQGSEELDARIRDRFEKEWEAAQSGAYSDWMRDAECALAYIILMDQLPRNMFRGSGKAFATDHLARSAAKRAISKGWDKRVPEPQRQFFYLPLMHSENLPDQERCVRLMLTRMEGGASDSNVLHAQVHREVIRRFGRFPYRNNVLARPSTGPEMAFLAEGGYAAILNQFAA
;
A
#
# COMPACT_ATOMS: atom_id res chain seq x y z
N MET A 1 -6.99 -10.01 -19.77
CA MET A 1 -5.82 -10.34 -18.94
C MET A 1 -4.66 -9.55 -19.48
N CYS A 2 -4.29 -8.47 -18.79
CA CYS A 2 -3.13 -7.67 -19.14
C CYS A 2 -1.84 -8.43 -18.84
N ALA A 3 -0.71 -7.97 -19.40
CA ALA A 3 0.62 -8.44 -19.03
C ALA A 3 1.17 -7.69 -17.81
N PRO A 4 2.10 -8.28 -17.03
CA PRO A 4 2.76 -7.57 -15.92
C PRO A 4 3.40 -6.25 -16.33
N SER A 5 4.01 -6.21 -17.53
CA SER A 5 4.64 -5.02 -18.08
C SER A 5 3.66 -3.87 -18.27
N GLU A 6 2.40 -4.12 -18.60
CA GLU A 6 1.40 -3.06 -18.76
C GLU A 6 1.10 -2.32 -17.45
N ILE A 7 1.12 -3.04 -16.31
CA ILE A 7 0.94 -2.45 -14.98
C ILE A 7 2.19 -1.65 -14.60
N ILE A 8 3.38 -2.20 -14.86
CA ILE A 8 4.65 -1.56 -14.53
C ILE A 8 4.86 -0.32 -15.38
N ASP A 9 4.68 -0.40 -16.70
CA ASP A 9 4.81 0.74 -17.60
C ASP A 9 3.86 1.86 -17.19
N PHE A 10 2.60 1.53 -16.89
CA PHE A 10 1.66 2.54 -16.44
C PHE A 10 2.04 3.14 -15.07
N TRP A 11 2.20 2.32 -14.04
CA TRP A 11 2.34 2.85 -12.68
C TRP A 11 3.75 3.38 -12.41
N VAL A 12 4.77 2.64 -12.83
CA VAL A 12 6.16 2.99 -12.56
C VAL A 12 6.69 4.03 -13.54
N ASN A 13 6.41 3.88 -14.84
CA ASN A 13 7.03 4.71 -15.87
C ASN A 13 6.14 5.93 -16.22
N ASP A 14 4.83 5.75 -16.44
CA ASP A 14 3.95 6.85 -16.86
C ASP A 14 3.51 7.74 -15.68
N VAL A 15 3.07 7.15 -14.58
CA VAL A 15 2.63 7.90 -13.38
C VAL A 15 3.83 8.39 -12.59
N GLY A 16 4.77 7.49 -12.30
CA GLY A 16 6.04 7.80 -11.65
C GLY A 16 5.95 8.34 -10.22
N PRO A 17 7.10 8.61 -9.58
CA PRO A 17 7.17 9.01 -8.18
C PRO A 17 6.33 10.24 -7.82
N ASP A 18 6.26 11.22 -8.71
CA ASP A 18 5.49 12.45 -8.51
C ASP A 18 3.98 12.18 -8.47
N GLY A 19 3.52 11.16 -9.19
CA GLY A 19 2.10 10.79 -9.29
C GLY A 19 1.63 9.75 -8.28
N TRP A 20 2.52 8.95 -7.68
CA TRP A 20 2.10 7.84 -6.79
C TRP A 20 1.31 8.29 -5.56
N TYR A 21 1.64 9.46 -5.04
CA TYR A 21 1.03 10.03 -3.84
C TYR A 21 0.10 11.21 -4.14
N GLN A 22 0.01 11.62 -5.40
CA GLN A 22 -0.89 12.67 -5.86
C GLN A 22 -2.12 12.03 -6.51
N GLY A 23 -3.30 12.26 -5.93
CA GLY A 23 -4.56 11.82 -6.51
C GLY A 23 -5.21 12.93 -7.32
N SER A 24 -5.59 12.64 -8.57
CA SER A 24 -6.47 13.50 -9.38
C SER A 24 -7.63 12.65 -9.92
N GLU A 25 -8.78 13.29 -10.17
CA GLU A 25 -9.93 12.58 -10.74
C GLU A 25 -9.61 11.98 -12.12
N GLU A 26 -8.76 12.66 -12.90
CA GLU A 26 -8.30 12.20 -14.21
C GLU A 26 -7.41 10.95 -14.08
N LEU A 27 -6.48 10.93 -13.13
CA LEU A 27 -5.65 9.75 -12.89
C LEU A 27 -6.50 8.57 -12.41
N ASP A 28 -7.41 8.83 -11.48
CA ASP A 28 -8.30 7.79 -10.94
C ASP A 28 -9.22 7.20 -12.03
N ALA A 29 -9.74 8.04 -12.93
CA ALA A 29 -10.53 7.61 -14.08
C ALA A 29 -9.70 6.73 -15.03
N ARG A 30 -8.49 7.17 -15.39
CA ARG A 30 -7.57 6.38 -16.23
C ARG A 30 -7.25 5.01 -15.63
N ILE A 31 -7.08 4.95 -14.30
CA ILE A 31 -6.81 3.70 -13.60
C ILE A 31 -8.02 2.76 -13.65
N ARG A 32 -9.23 3.28 -13.37
CA ARG A 32 -10.47 2.49 -13.46
C ARG A 32 -10.68 1.93 -14.86
N ASP A 33 -10.62 2.80 -15.87
CA ASP A 33 -10.89 2.43 -17.26
C ASP A 33 -9.95 1.32 -17.77
N ARG A 34 -8.68 1.37 -17.35
CA ARG A 34 -7.67 0.40 -17.79
C ARG A 34 -7.65 -0.89 -16.97
N PHE A 35 -7.80 -0.80 -15.65
CA PHE A 35 -7.39 -1.90 -14.77
C PHE A 35 -8.48 -2.41 -13.84
N GLU A 36 -9.68 -1.81 -13.78
CA GLU A 36 -10.73 -2.30 -12.87
C GLU A 36 -11.14 -3.74 -13.21
N LYS A 37 -11.34 -4.08 -14.48
CA LYS A 37 -11.65 -5.46 -14.92
C LYS A 37 -10.53 -6.44 -14.58
N GLU A 38 -9.28 -5.99 -14.66
CA GLU A 38 -8.13 -6.84 -14.35
C GLU A 38 -7.97 -7.05 -12.84
N TRP A 39 -8.30 -6.05 -12.04
CA TRP A 39 -8.42 -6.18 -10.58
C TRP A 39 -9.54 -7.14 -10.18
N GLU A 40 -10.71 -7.07 -10.82
CA GLU A 40 -11.83 -8.01 -10.58
C GLU A 40 -11.46 -9.45 -10.95
N ALA A 41 -10.77 -9.64 -12.08
CA ALA A 41 -10.24 -10.94 -12.49
C ALA A 41 -9.21 -11.48 -11.49
N ALA A 42 -8.26 -10.64 -11.05
CA ALA A 42 -7.24 -11.00 -10.07
C ALA A 42 -7.85 -11.38 -8.70
N GLN A 43 -8.89 -10.67 -8.27
CA GLN A 43 -9.65 -11.00 -7.06
C GLN A 43 -10.33 -12.37 -7.16
N SER A 44 -10.77 -12.75 -8.36
CA SER A 44 -11.41 -14.05 -8.65
C SER A 44 -10.40 -15.20 -8.85
N GLY A 45 -9.11 -14.96 -8.64
CA GLY A 45 -8.05 -15.97 -8.73
C GLY A 45 -7.29 -16.00 -10.06
N ALA A 46 -7.53 -15.07 -10.98
CA ALA A 46 -6.67 -14.90 -12.13
C ALA A 46 -5.25 -14.48 -11.70
N TYR A 47 -4.27 -14.62 -12.62
CA TYR A 47 -2.88 -14.23 -12.39
C TYR A 47 -2.13 -15.01 -11.30
N SER A 48 -2.58 -16.21 -10.94
CA SER A 48 -1.84 -17.11 -10.05
C SER A 48 -0.38 -17.29 -10.46
N ASP A 49 -0.13 -17.30 -11.77
CA ASP A 49 1.18 -17.53 -12.38
C ASP A 49 2.12 -16.31 -12.26
N TRP A 50 1.62 -15.14 -11.84
CA TRP A 50 2.45 -13.96 -11.63
C TRP A 50 3.34 -14.06 -10.40
N MET A 51 3.11 -15.06 -9.53
CA MET A 51 4.00 -15.35 -8.40
C MET A 51 5.22 -16.21 -8.78
N ARG A 52 5.79 -15.96 -9.98
CA ARG A 52 6.92 -16.71 -10.56
C ARG A 52 8.27 -15.97 -10.52
N ASP A 53 8.26 -14.65 -10.60
CA ASP A 53 9.46 -13.80 -10.57
C ASP A 53 9.19 -12.45 -9.91
N ALA A 54 10.22 -11.61 -9.80
CA ALA A 54 10.16 -10.34 -9.09
C ALA A 54 9.29 -9.30 -9.80
N GLU A 55 9.35 -9.24 -11.13
CA GLU A 55 8.62 -8.26 -11.94
C GLU A 55 7.12 -8.57 -11.95
N CYS A 56 6.77 -9.83 -12.17
CA CYS A 56 5.38 -10.27 -12.13
C CYS A 56 4.77 -10.09 -10.72
N ALA A 57 5.55 -10.36 -9.66
CA ALA A 57 5.09 -10.13 -8.29
C ALA A 57 4.88 -8.63 -8.00
N LEU A 58 5.76 -7.76 -8.50
CA LEU A 58 5.61 -6.31 -8.36
C LEU A 58 4.32 -5.83 -9.03
N ALA A 59 4.09 -6.23 -10.28
CA ALA A 59 2.88 -5.89 -11.03
C ALA A 59 1.61 -6.35 -10.28
N TYR A 60 1.61 -7.58 -9.77
CA TYR A 60 0.49 -8.10 -8.98
C TYR A 60 0.25 -7.26 -7.72
N ILE A 61 1.31 -6.90 -7.00
CA ILE A 61 1.19 -6.10 -5.78
C ILE A 61 0.64 -4.70 -6.10
N ILE A 62 1.13 -4.04 -7.16
CA ILE A 62 0.61 -2.74 -7.59
C ILE A 62 -0.88 -2.83 -7.92
N LEU A 63 -1.28 -3.84 -8.71
CA LEU A 63 -2.68 -4.06 -9.08
C LEU A 63 -3.58 -4.26 -7.84
N MET A 64 -3.10 -4.98 -6.83
CA MET A 64 -3.91 -5.37 -5.67
C MET A 64 -3.83 -4.41 -4.46
N ASP A 65 -2.80 -3.57 -4.39
CA ASP A 65 -2.57 -2.61 -3.29
C ASP A 65 -2.65 -1.16 -3.76
N GLN A 66 -1.89 -0.76 -4.78
CA GLN A 66 -1.80 0.66 -5.15
C GLN A 66 -3.04 1.12 -5.92
N LEU A 67 -3.36 0.44 -7.02
CA LEU A 67 -4.44 0.90 -7.90
C LEU A 67 -5.83 0.98 -7.23
N PRO A 68 -6.23 0.07 -6.32
CA PRO A 68 -7.54 0.14 -5.66
C PRO A 68 -7.72 1.41 -4.81
N ARG A 69 -6.62 1.97 -4.29
CA ARG A 69 -6.62 3.23 -3.52
C ARG A 69 -6.99 4.44 -4.37
N ASN A 70 -6.70 4.39 -5.68
CA ASN A 70 -7.13 5.37 -6.67
C ASN A 70 -8.51 5.04 -7.25
N MET A 71 -8.76 3.77 -7.61
CA MET A 71 -10.02 3.35 -8.24
C MET A 71 -11.23 3.64 -7.35
N PHE A 72 -11.09 3.40 -6.04
CA PHE A 72 -12.22 3.31 -5.11
C PHE A 72 -12.06 4.26 -3.91
N ARG A 73 -11.54 5.47 -4.13
CA ARG A 73 -11.39 6.49 -3.07
C ARG A 73 -12.68 6.66 -2.26
N GLY A 74 -12.53 6.78 -0.94
CA GLY A 74 -13.66 6.96 -0.03
C GLY A 74 -14.57 5.74 0.12
N SER A 75 -14.17 4.57 -0.39
CA SER A 75 -14.95 3.32 -0.30
C SER A 75 -14.15 2.20 0.36
N GLY A 76 -14.85 1.28 1.03
CA GLY A 76 -14.27 0.05 1.55
C GLY A 76 -13.67 -0.84 0.44
N LYS A 77 -14.12 -0.70 -0.82
CA LYS A 77 -13.61 -1.43 -1.98
C LYS A 77 -12.10 -1.16 -2.21
N ALA A 78 -11.58 -0.01 -1.79
CA ALA A 78 -10.15 0.33 -1.85
C ALA A 78 -9.26 -0.62 -1.01
N PHE A 79 -9.82 -1.29 0.00
CA PHE A 79 -9.08 -2.18 0.90
C PHE A 79 -9.42 -3.65 0.69
N ALA A 80 -10.36 -3.97 -0.21
CA ALA A 80 -10.89 -5.32 -0.38
C ALA A 80 -9.80 -6.35 -0.72
N THR A 81 -8.74 -5.92 -1.41
CA THR A 81 -7.63 -6.78 -1.87
C THR A 81 -6.35 -6.62 -1.06
N ASP A 82 -6.35 -5.84 0.03
CA ASP A 82 -5.16 -5.64 0.89
C ASP A 82 -4.57 -7.00 1.36
N HIS A 83 -5.44 -7.97 1.68
CA HIS A 83 -5.02 -9.29 2.13
C HIS A 83 -4.29 -10.10 1.05
N LEU A 84 -4.71 -9.98 -0.22
CA LEU A 84 -4.07 -10.65 -1.37
C LEU A 84 -2.71 -10.03 -1.66
N ALA A 85 -2.65 -8.70 -1.73
CA ALA A 85 -1.40 -7.97 -1.92
C ALA A 85 -0.38 -8.27 -0.81
N ARG A 86 -0.83 -8.30 0.45
CA ARG A 86 0.02 -8.64 1.59
C ARG A 86 0.56 -10.06 1.53
N SER A 87 -0.25 -11.02 1.09
CA SER A 87 0.20 -12.40 0.90
C SER A 87 1.28 -12.50 -0.18
N ALA A 88 1.06 -11.85 -1.33
CA ALA A 88 2.01 -11.76 -2.42
C ALA A 88 3.32 -11.09 -1.99
N ALA A 89 3.23 -9.94 -1.31
CA ALA A 89 4.37 -9.21 -0.76
C ALA A 89 5.20 -10.07 0.20
N LYS A 90 4.57 -10.73 1.19
CA LYS A 90 5.29 -11.61 2.13
C LYS A 90 6.05 -12.72 1.41
N ARG A 91 5.45 -13.32 0.38
CA ARG A 91 6.07 -14.38 -0.44
C ARG A 91 7.22 -13.84 -1.29
N ALA A 92 7.06 -12.68 -1.93
CA ALA A 92 8.12 -12.05 -2.71
C ALA A 92 9.32 -11.68 -1.83
N ILE A 93 9.07 -11.08 -0.66
CA ILE A 93 10.11 -10.71 0.32
C ILE A 93 10.84 -11.96 0.84
N SER A 94 10.13 -13.07 1.10
CA SER A 94 10.79 -14.31 1.54
C SER A 94 11.69 -14.93 0.48
N LYS A 95 11.38 -14.71 -0.81
CA LYS A 95 12.21 -15.14 -1.94
C LYS A 95 13.33 -14.12 -2.29
N GLY A 96 13.39 -12.99 -1.57
CA GLY A 96 14.34 -11.91 -1.82
C GLY A 96 14.12 -11.20 -3.16
N TRP A 97 12.90 -11.27 -3.72
CA TRP A 97 12.55 -10.67 -5.00
C TRP A 97 12.42 -9.15 -4.92
N ASP A 98 12.05 -8.62 -3.76
CA ASP A 98 12.05 -7.19 -3.47
C ASP A 98 13.39 -6.55 -3.81
N LYS A 99 14.51 -7.17 -3.41
CA LYS A 99 15.86 -6.67 -3.66
C LYS A 99 16.32 -6.76 -5.13
N ARG A 100 15.57 -7.46 -5.99
CA ARG A 100 15.86 -7.56 -7.42
C ARG A 100 15.22 -6.41 -8.21
N VAL A 101 14.30 -5.69 -7.59
CA VAL A 101 13.68 -4.49 -8.15
C VAL A 101 14.47 -3.27 -7.67
N PRO A 102 14.80 -2.33 -8.57
CA PRO A 102 15.50 -1.10 -8.21
C PRO A 102 14.64 -0.20 -7.33
N GLU A 103 15.29 0.78 -6.74
CA GLU A 103 14.61 1.88 -6.07
C GLU A 103 14.22 2.96 -7.09
N PRO A 104 13.11 3.69 -6.89
CA PRO A 104 12.26 3.67 -5.70
C PRO A 104 11.14 2.60 -5.71
N GLN A 105 10.96 1.82 -6.78
CA GLN A 105 9.83 0.90 -6.94
C GLN A 105 9.82 -0.23 -5.91
N ARG A 106 10.99 -0.62 -5.38
CA ARG A 106 11.11 -1.61 -4.31
C ARG A 106 10.16 -1.38 -3.14
N GLN A 107 9.84 -0.12 -2.83
CA GLN A 107 8.93 0.23 -1.73
C GLN A 107 7.56 -0.45 -1.84
N PHE A 108 7.08 -0.73 -3.05
CA PHE A 108 5.76 -1.35 -3.28
C PHE A 108 5.67 -2.76 -2.70
N PHE A 109 6.79 -3.46 -2.51
CA PHE A 109 6.76 -4.74 -1.78
C PHE A 109 6.47 -4.57 -0.29
N TYR A 110 6.70 -3.38 0.27
CA TYR A 110 6.61 -3.12 1.71
C TYR A 110 5.31 -2.42 2.09
N LEU A 111 4.74 -1.60 1.18
CA LEU A 111 3.48 -0.89 1.43
C LEU A 111 2.31 -1.80 1.85
N PRO A 112 2.12 -3.02 1.30
CA PRO A 112 1.08 -3.93 1.80
C PRO A 112 1.23 -4.31 3.28
N LEU A 113 2.45 -4.27 3.83
CA LEU A 113 2.68 -4.45 5.27
C LEU A 113 2.31 -3.18 6.04
N MET A 114 2.67 -2.00 5.52
CA MET A 114 2.28 -0.69 6.07
C MET A 114 0.76 -0.50 6.10
N HIS A 115 0.04 -1.09 5.15
CA HIS A 115 -1.40 -1.02 5.07
C HIS A 115 -2.14 -2.05 5.93
N SER A 116 -1.41 -2.98 6.55
CA SER A 116 -1.96 -4.06 7.37
C SER A 116 -2.38 -3.55 8.75
N GLU A 117 -3.61 -3.84 9.17
CA GLU A 117 -4.07 -3.64 10.56
C GLU A 117 -3.53 -4.76 11.49
N ASN A 118 -2.22 -4.97 11.47
CA ASN A 118 -1.52 -6.00 12.24
C ASN A 118 -0.14 -5.49 12.70
N LEU A 119 0.09 -5.44 14.01
CA LEU A 119 1.32 -4.86 14.57
C LEU A 119 2.61 -5.57 14.09
N PRO A 120 2.72 -6.92 14.07
CA PRO A 120 3.89 -7.60 13.49
C PRO A 120 4.22 -7.20 12.05
N ASP A 121 3.19 -6.96 11.21
CA ASP A 121 3.41 -6.47 9.85
C ASP A 121 3.97 -5.06 9.83
N GLN A 122 3.48 -4.18 10.71
CA GLN A 122 3.99 -2.81 10.86
C GLN A 122 5.45 -2.78 11.29
N GLU A 123 5.82 -3.58 12.30
CA GLU A 123 7.21 -3.73 12.76
C GLU A 123 8.12 -4.22 11.63
N ARG A 124 7.65 -5.21 10.87
CA ARG A 124 8.38 -5.74 9.71
C ARG A 124 8.51 -4.69 8.61
N CYS A 125 7.49 -3.90 8.35
CA CYS A 125 7.53 -2.81 7.37
C CYS A 125 8.61 -1.80 7.71
N VAL A 126 8.61 -1.28 8.94
CA VAL A 126 9.63 -0.31 9.41
C VAL A 126 11.04 -0.89 9.26
N ARG A 127 11.25 -2.14 9.70
CA ARG A 127 12.55 -2.81 9.56
C ARG A 127 12.97 -2.96 8.09
N LEU A 128 12.06 -3.34 7.19
CA LEU A 128 12.39 -3.52 5.78
C LEU A 128 12.74 -2.20 5.10
N MET A 129 11.96 -1.14 5.35
CA MET A 129 12.25 0.20 4.83
C MET A 129 13.63 0.68 5.32
N LEU A 130 13.94 0.54 6.61
CA LEU A 130 15.24 0.95 7.18
C LEU A 130 16.44 0.15 6.63
N THR A 131 16.27 -1.13 6.33
CA THR A 131 17.40 -2.03 6.02
C THR A 131 17.55 -2.36 4.55
N ARG A 132 16.57 -2.00 3.71
CA ARG A 132 16.53 -2.39 2.29
C ARG A 132 16.18 -1.23 1.34
N MET A 133 16.11 0.00 1.83
CA MET A 133 16.01 1.21 1.01
C MET A 133 17.23 2.10 1.27
N GLU A 134 17.74 2.78 0.24
CA GLU A 134 18.96 3.59 0.26
C GLU A 134 18.87 4.81 1.19
N GLY A 135 17.67 5.39 1.36
CA GLY A 135 17.47 6.55 2.23
C GLY A 135 17.52 6.25 3.73
N GLY A 136 17.44 4.97 4.14
CA GLY A 136 17.48 4.56 5.54
C GLY A 136 16.52 5.38 6.41
N ALA A 137 17.00 5.88 7.55
CA ALA A 137 16.19 6.69 8.47
C ALA A 137 15.77 8.07 7.92
N SER A 138 16.44 8.56 6.88
CA SER A 138 16.15 9.85 6.24
C SER A 138 15.15 9.72 5.08
N ASP A 139 14.71 8.51 4.75
CA ASP A 139 13.67 8.26 3.76
C ASP A 139 12.30 8.65 4.32
N SER A 140 11.53 9.46 3.58
CA SER A 140 10.16 9.83 3.97
C SER A 140 9.28 8.59 4.15
N ASN A 141 9.52 7.51 3.41
CA ASN A 141 8.79 6.25 3.56
C ASN A 141 9.03 5.59 4.93
N VAL A 142 10.20 5.77 5.53
CA VAL A 142 10.46 5.28 6.89
C VAL A 142 9.65 6.06 7.91
N LEU A 143 9.59 7.38 7.79
CA LEU A 143 8.74 8.23 8.62
C LEU A 143 7.26 7.79 8.51
N HIS A 144 6.75 7.62 7.28
CA HIS A 144 5.39 7.13 7.05
C HIS A 144 5.17 5.73 7.64
N ALA A 145 6.14 4.81 7.54
CA ALA A 145 6.05 3.48 8.14
C ALA A 145 5.94 3.54 9.68
N GLN A 146 6.72 4.42 10.32
CA GLN A 146 6.70 4.61 11.76
C GLN A 146 5.36 5.20 12.25
N VAL A 147 4.81 6.17 11.51
CA VAL A 147 3.50 6.77 11.82
C VAL A 147 2.39 5.72 11.70
N HIS A 148 2.37 4.92 10.63
CA HIS A 148 1.40 3.83 10.47
C HIS A 148 1.51 2.80 11.61
N ARG A 149 2.74 2.41 11.97
CA ARG A 149 3.00 1.53 13.11
C ARG A 149 2.43 2.11 14.41
N GLU A 150 2.62 3.40 14.66
CA GLU A 150 2.15 4.05 15.88
C GLU A 150 0.61 4.07 15.97
N VAL A 151 -0.08 4.34 14.85
CA VAL A 151 -1.55 4.25 14.79
C VAL A 151 -2.02 2.83 15.15
N ILE A 152 -1.43 1.81 14.54
CA ILE A 152 -1.78 0.41 14.83
C ILE A 152 -1.41 0.01 16.25
N ARG A 153 -0.30 0.51 16.80
CA ARG A 153 0.08 0.26 18.20
C ARG A 153 -0.95 0.83 19.18
N ARG A 154 -1.52 2.01 18.89
CA ARG A 154 -2.50 2.67 19.75
C ARG A 154 -3.90 2.06 19.65
N PHE A 155 -4.35 1.72 18.44
CA PHE A 155 -5.76 1.38 18.19
C PHE A 155 -5.98 -0.04 17.68
N GLY A 156 -4.92 -0.78 17.31
CA GLY A 156 -5.00 -2.10 16.68
C GLY A 156 -5.52 -2.08 15.23
N ARG A 157 -5.94 -0.92 14.73
CA ARG A 157 -6.54 -0.69 13.41
C ARG A 157 -6.37 0.77 13.00
N PHE A 158 -6.77 1.14 11.79
CA PHE A 158 -6.76 2.52 11.31
C PHE A 158 -8.13 3.19 11.56
N PRO A 159 -8.26 4.12 12.51
CA PRO A 159 -9.56 4.70 12.86
C PRO A 159 -10.23 5.45 11.69
N TYR A 160 -9.42 6.06 10.82
CA TYR A 160 -9.92 6.76 9.62
C TYR A 160 -10.55 5.83 8.57
N ARG A 161 -10.38 4.50 8.69
CA ARG A 161 -11.10 3.53 7.84
C ARG A 161 -12.46 3.12 8.42
N ASN A 162 -12.81 3.53 9.64
CA ASN A 162 -14.02 3.04 10.33
C ASN A 162 -15.30 3.29 9.54
N ASN A 163 -15.51 4.50 9.01
CA ASN A 163 -16.71 4.84 8.27
C ASN A 163 -16.88 3.98 7.01
N VAL A 164 -15.83 3.91 6.19
CA VAL A 164 -15.85 3.19 4.90
C VAL A 164 -15.85 1.67 5.06
N LEU A 165 -15.50 1.16 6.25
CA LEU A 165 -15.57 -0.25 6.62
C LEU A 165 -16.76 -0.57 7.54
N ALA A 166 -17.70 0.37 7.72
CA ALA A 166 -18.89 0.21 8.57
C ALA A 166 -18.59 -0.27 10.01
N ARG A 167 -17.51 0.27 10.62
CA ARG A 167 -17.10 -0.04 12.00
C ARG A 167 -17.51 1.08 12.94
N PRO A 168 -18.03 0.78 14.14
CA PRO A 168 -18.21 1.80 15.16
C PRO A 168 -16.84 2.32 15.66
N SER A 169 -16.73 3.64 15.80
CA SER A 169 -15.56 4.30 16.41
C SER A 169 -15.69 4.32 17.94
N THR A 170 -14.58 4.12 18.62
CA THR A 170 -14.49 4.27 20.08
C THR A 170 -14.26 5.72 20.49
N GLY A 171 -14.47 6.06 21.77
CA GLY A 171 -14.17 7.40 22.30
C GLY A 171 -12.74 7.87 22.00
N PRO A 172 -11.70 7.08 22.32
CA PRO A 172 -10.32 7.42 21.98
C PRO A 172 -10.05 7.60 20.49
N GLU A 173 -10.69 6.78 19.63
CA GLU A 173 -10.56 6.91 18.18
C GLU A 173 -11.19 8.20 17.65
N MET A 174 -12.35 8.60 18.19
CA MET A 174 -12.99 9.87 17.82
C MET A 174 -12.16 11.08 18.25
N ALA A 175 -11.60 11.05 19.47
CA ALA A 175 -10.71 12.10 19.95
C ALA A 175 -9.47 12.22 19.06
N PHE A 176 -8.83 11.09 18.74
CA PHE A 176 -7.70 11.05 17.83
C PHE A 176 -8.00 11.66 16.45
N LEU A 177 -9.15 11.33 15.86
CA LEU A 177 -9.56 11.90 14.58
C LEU A 177 -9.83 13.41 14.69
N ALA A 178 -10.41 13.88 15.79
CA ALA A 178 -10.67 15.30 16.04
C ALA A 178 -9.38 16.12 16.26
N GLU A 179 -8.33 15.51 16.81
CA GLU A 179 -7.01 16.12 17.03
C GLU A 179 -6.13 16.17 15.77
N GLY A 180 -6.66 15.81 14.60
CA GLY A 180 -5.94 15.82 13.32
C GLY A 180 -5.46 14.44 12.84
N GLY A 181 -5.76 13.37 13.60
CA GLY A 181 -5.58 11.99 13.18
C GLY A 181 -4.15 11.66 12.74
N TYR A 182 -4.03 11.12 11.53
CA TYR A 182 -2.74 10.74 10.95
C TYR A 182 -1.72 11.90 10.96
N ALA A 183 -2.15 13.11 10.60
CA ALA A 183 -1.29 14.29 10.51
C ALA A 183 -0.71 14.68 11.89
N ALA A 184 -1.49 14.49 12.96
CA ALA A 184 -1.04 14.77 14.32
C ALA A 184 0.14 13.88 14.73
N ILE A 185 0.09 12.58 14.43
CA ILE A 185 1.19 11.66 14.70
C ILE A 185 2.37 11.94 13.77
N LEU A 186 2.12 12.24 12.49
CA LEU A 186 3.17 12.61 11.55
C LEU A 186 3.99 13.80 12.07
N ASN A 187 3.32 14.86 12.52
CA ASN A 187 3.98 16.05 13.07
C ASN A 187 4.77 15.74 14.36
N GLN A 188 4.30 14.79 15.19
CA GLN A 188 5.03 14.34 16.38
C GLN A 188 6.34 13.62 16.04
N PHE A 189 6.39 12.88 14.93
CA PHE A 189 7.58 12.15 14.50
C PHE A 189 8.52 12.98 13.61
N ALA A 190 8.01 14.04 12.99
CA ALA A 190 8.78 14.95 12.15
C ALA A 190 9.46 16.10 12.94
N ALA A 191 9.06 16.30 14.21
CA ALA A 191 9.63 17.28 15.13
C ALA A 191 10.87 16.72 15.85
#